data_AF-A0A523P0B6-F1
#
_entry.id   AF-A0A523P0B6-F1
#
_cell.length_a   1.000
_cell.length_b   1.000
_cell.length_c   1.000
_cell.angle_alpha   90.00
_cell.angle_beta   90.00
_cell.angle_gamma   90.00
#
_symmetry.space_group_name_H-M   'P 1'
#
loop_
_entity.id
_entity.type
_entity.pdbx_description
1 polymer ?
#
loop_
_entity_poly.entity_id
_entity_poly.type
_entity_poly.pdbx_seq_one_letter_code
_entity_poly.pdbx_strand_id
1 'polypeptide(L)'
;MVKIGCGSRNRWRTQIRGLPSWISFWIHCLPKMRPSRKNILFAFLITLIVGASPHVWAASRWYEVEVIIFRNTDTDAVGGEYWPALESLPDFRNAIELFVDLPEFADEPSISHPNAVASPAPLAFQSLRPGELQLSSIFRRLEKLSAYDPVLHVGWRQPGFVGSRARSVYLSDKPLIGVDTRDPSETVSAPAAIAWRIEGTVRIRVGRLLHIDTDFVSYGDESPVRITEQRQVILNELHYFDHPLFGVIVRVTPYHIPDLPDPSSNAPNIGLVGD
;
A
#
# COMPACT_ATOMS: atom_id res chain seq x y z
N MET A 1 30.21 -38.34 75.14
CA MET A 1 30.77 -38.67 73.80
C MET A 1 30.38 -37.52 72.87
N VAL A 2 31.23 -36.50 72.64
CA VAL A 2 32.27 -36.41 71.57
C VAL A 2 31.60 -36.48 70.18
N LYS A 3 31.73 -35.59 69.17
CA LYS A 3 32.61 -34.44 68.82
C LYS A 3 32.00 -33.66 67.60
N ILE A 4 32.16 -32.32 67.58
CA ILE A 4 32.63 -31.38 66.52
C ILE A 4 32.32 -31.60 65.00
N GLY A 5 31.93 -30.48 64.32
CA GLY A 5 32.45 -30.02 63.00
C GLY A 5 31.43 -29.91 61.84
N CYS A 6 31.57 -29.16 60.74
CA CYS A 6 32.39 -28.03 60.24
C CYS A 6 32.03 -27.85 58.73
N GLY A 7 32.08 -26.62 58.17
CA GLY A 7 32.36 -26.31 56.75
C GLY A 7 31.26 -26.57 55.70
N SER A 8 30.83 -25.67 54.78
CA SER A 8 31.46 -24.69 53.86
C SER A 8 31.27 -25.13 52.39
N ARG A 9 30.96 -24.14 51.51
CA ARG A 9 31.19 -24.07 50.04
C ARG A 9 30.24 -24.89 49.16
N ASN A 10 29.74 -24.43 48.00
CA ASN A 10 29.87 -23.21 47.18
C ASN A 10 28.62 -23.18 46.28
N ARG A 11 27.93 -22.03 46.08
CA ARG A 11 28.05 -21.14 44.89
C ARG A 11 27.86 -21.95 43.58
N TRP A 12 26.79 -21.76 42.79
CA TRP A 12 26.45 -20.52 42.08
C TRP A 12 24.94 -20.30 41.95
N ARG A 13 24.53 -19.10 42.37
CA ARG A 13 23.24 -18.47 42.05
C ARG A 13 23.52 -17.58 40.86
N THR A 14 23.15 -17.99 39.65
CA THR A 14 22.90 -17.05 38.55
C THR A 14 21.43 -17.14 38.22
N GLN A 15 20.70 -16.33 38.97
CA GLN A 15 19.36 -15.91 38.66
C GLN A 15 19.44 -15.00 37.42
N ILE A 16 19.07 -15.53 36.25
CA ILE A 16 18.57 -14.68 35.17
C ILE A 16 17.05 -14.66 35.30
N ARG A 17 16.57 -13.57 35.91
CA ARG A 17 15.20 -13.10 35.84
C ARG A 17 14.89 -12.73 34.40
N GLY A 18 13.68 -13.01 33.92
CA GLY A 18 13.14 -12.31 32.76
C GLY A 18 12.26 -13.09 31.78
N LEU A 19 11.57 -14.15 32.19
CA LEU A 19 10.49 -14.75 31.38
C LEU A 19 9.14 -14.58 32.10
N PRO A 20 8.07 -14.09 31.42
CA PRO A 20 6.78 -13.82 32.02
C PRO A 20 6.04 -15.10 32.43
N SER A 21 5.37 -15.03 33.57
CA SER A 21 4.92 -16.13 34.44
C SER A 21 3.70 -16.94 33.95
N TRP A 22 3.36 -16.92 32.66
CA TRP A 22 2.11 -17.54 32.16
C TRP A 22 2.30 -18.80 31.30
N ILE A 23 3.55 -19.24 31.06
CA ILE A 23 3.86 -20.51 30.38
C ILE A 23 4.52 -21.46 31.38
N SER A 24 3.76 -21.96 32.36
CA SER A 24 4.18 -23.09 33.21
C SER A 24 3.00 -23.89 33.77
N PHE A 25 1.81 -23.79 33.18
CA PHE A 25 0.62 -24.49 33.67
C PHE A 25 -0.01 -25.46 32.66
N TRP A 26 0.78 -26.00 31.73
CA TRP A 26 0.31 -27.03 30.80
C TRP A 26 1.33 -28.16 30.53
N ILE A 27 2.08 -28.57 31.57
CA ILE A 27 2.80 -29.85 31.54
C ILE A 27 2.78 -30.40 32.96
N HIS A 28 1.70 -31.04 33.42
CA HIS A 28 1.72 -32.01 34.54
C HIS A 28 0.38 -32.76 34.67
N CYS A 29 -0.14 -33.29 33.57
CA CYS A 29 -1.15 -34.35 33.63
C CYS A 29 -1.04 -35.27 32.41
N LEU A 30 0.03 -36.07 32.39
CA LEU A 30 0.12 -37.22 31.46
C LEU A 30 -0.30 -38.48 32.23
N PRO A 31 -1.34 -39.20 31.80
CA PRO A 31 -1.66 -40.50 32.37
C PRO A 31 -0.49 -41.45 32.10
N LYS A 32 -0.08 -42.24 33.10
CA LYS A 32 0.82 -43.38 32.93
C LYS A 32 0.16 -44.42 32.02
N MET A 33 0.23 -44.25 30.70
CA MET A 33 -0.19 -45.26 29.74
C MET A 33 0.92 -46.32 29.63
N ARG A 34 0.60 -47.56 30.02
CA ARG A 34 1.45 -48.72 29.73
C ARG A 34 1.46 -48.94 28.21
N PRO A 35 2.62 -49.12 27.56
CA PRO A 35 2.70 -49.19 26.11
C PRO A 35 2.12 -50.52 25.62
N SER A 36 0.91 -50.46 25.05
CA SER A 36 0.32 -51.53 24.25
C SER A 36 0.69 -51.30 22.78
N ARG A 37 0.97 -52.38 22.03
CA ARG A 37 1.33 -52.35 20.59
C ARG A 37 0.34 -51.55 19.71
N LYS A 38 -0.88 -51.28 20.19
CA LYS A 38 -1.88 -50.45 19.49
C LYS A 38 -1.64 -48.93 19.62
N ASN A 39 -0.88 -48.46 20.63
CA ASN A 39 -0.67 -47.03 20.87
C ASN A 39 0.51 -46.43 20.08
N ILE A 40 1.38 -47.28 19.51
CA ILE A 40 2.49 -46.85 18.65
C ILE A 40 1.95 -46.35 17.30
N LEU A 41 0.84 -46.91 16.82
CA LEU A 41 0.15 -46.47 15.60
C LEU A 41 -0.50 -45.08 15.73
N PHE A 42 -0.95 -44.70 16.93
CA PHE A 42 -1.59 -43.40 17.15
C PHE A 42 -0.57 -42.25 17.30
N ALA A 43 0.62 -42.55 17.86
CA ALA A 43 1.70 -41.58 17.97
C ALA A 43 2.31 -41.24 16.58
N PHE A 44 2.37 -42.20 15.64
CA PHE A 44 2.83 -41.92 14.28
C PHE A 44 1.84 -41.10 13.45
N LEU A 45 0.54 -41.18 13.73
CA LEU A 45 -0.49 -40.44 12.98
C LEU A 45 -0.51 -38.94 13.34
N ILE A 46 -0.14 -38.57 14.57
CA ILE A 46 -0.09 -37.17 15.02
C ILE A 46 1.21 -36.48 14.55
N THR A 47 2.33 -37.20 14.44
CA THR A 47 3.58 -36.64 13.92
C THR A 47 3.55 -36.38 12.41
N LEU A 48 2.67 -37.06 11.66
CA LEU A 48 2.52 -36.85 10.22
C LEU A 48 1.76 -35.55 9.86
N ILE A 49 0.99 -34.98 10.79
CA ILE A 49 0.22 -33.75 10.55
C ILE A 49 1.05 -32.48 10.85
N VAL A 50 2.14 -32.60 11.63
CA VAL A 50 2.99 -31.45 12.00
C VAL A 50 4.06 -31.13 10.93
N GLY A 51 4.32 -32.04 9.99
CA GLY A 51 5.47 -31.95 9.07
C GLY A 51 5.27 -31.20 7.75
N ALA A 52 4.05 -30.82 7.37
CA ALA A 52 3.82 -30.18 6.08
C ALA A 52 2.70 -29.14 6.19
N SER A 53 2.99 -28.00 6.81
CA SER A 53 2.36 -26.77 6.33
C SER A 53 3.08 -26.43 5.02
N PRO A 54 2.48 -26.64 3.83
CA PRO A 54 2.98 -25.90 2.69
C PRO A 54 2.78 -24.44 3.06
N HIS A 55 3.87 -23.75 3.40
CA HIS A 55 3.91 -22.31 3.28
C HIS A 55 3.75 -22.05 1.78
N VAL A 56 2.50 -22.05 1.30
CA VAL A 56 2.18 -21.49 0.01
C VAL A 56 2.44 -20.01 0.21
N TRP A 57 3.65 -19.58 -0.17
CA TRP A 57 3.92 -18.18 -0.44
C TRP A 57 3.00 -17.85 -1.61
N ALA A 58 1.76 -17.46 -1.30
CA ALA A 58 0.87 -16.91 -2.30
C ALA A 58 1.61 -15.70 -2.84
N ALA A 59 2.11 -15.79 -4.07
CA ALA A 59 2.74 -14.67 -4.74
C ALA A 59 1.79 -13.47 -4.59
N SER A 60 2.27 -12.40 -3.95
CA SER A 60 1.46 -11.20 -3.72
C SER A 60 0.96 -10.72 -5.08
N ARG A 61 -0.35 -10.79 -5.31
CA ARG A 61 -0.94 -10.29 -6.56
C ARG A 61 -0.67 -8.79 -6.64
N TRP A 62 -0.18 -8.32 -7.77
CA TRP A 62 -0.02 -6.89 -8.00
C TRP A 62 -1.26 -6.32 -8.67
N TYR A 63 -1.49 -5.04 -8.40
CA TYR A 63 -2.60 -4.29 -8.94
C TYR A 63 -2.09 -2.97 -9.49
N GLU A 64 -2.69 -2.56 -10.59
CA GLU A 64 -2.64 -1.20 -11.08
C GLU A 64 -3.93 -0.50 -10.66
N VAL A 65 -3.80 0.66 -10.05
CA VAL A 65 -4.92 1.49 -9.60
C VAL A 65 -4.86 2.77 -10.40
N GLU A 66 -6.00 3.17 -10.95
CA GLU A 66 -6.12 4.39 -11.72
C GLU A 66 -7.33 5.19 -11.23
N VAL A 67 -7.12 6.48 -11.03
CA VAL A 67 -8.07 7.40 -10.39
C VAL A 67 -8.24 8.63 -11.27
N ILE A 68 -9.49 9.01 -11.50
CA ILE A 68 -9.86 10.33 -12.02
C ILE A 68 -10.65 11.06 -10.93
N ILE A 69 -10.30 12.31 -10.67
CA ILE A 69 -11.09 13.22 -9.83
C ILE A 69 -11.59 14.36 -10.71
N PHE A 70 -12.85 14.72 -10.57
CA PHE A 70 -13.47 15.80 -11.33
C PHE A 70 -14.46 16.59 -10.48
N ARG A 71 -14.65 17.86 -10.80
CA ARG A 71 -15.66 18.75 -10.22
C ARG A 71 -16.90 18.78 -11.10
N ASN A 72 -18.07 18.94 -10.50
CA ASN A 72 -19.30 19.27 -11.19
C ASN A 72 -19.42 20.80 -11.28
N THR A 73 -19.70 21.33 -12.47
CA THR A 73 -19.78 22.78 -12.71
C THR A 73 -21.18 23.35 -12.45
N ASP A 74 -22.22 22.52 -12.43
CA ASP A 74 -23.58 22.92 -12.08
C ASP A 74 -23.81 22.73 -10.58
N THR A 75 -23.25 23.64 -9.79
CA THR A 75 -23.40 23.64 -8.32
C THR A 75 -24.74 24.24 -7.88
N ASP A 76 -25.40 25.00 -8.75
CA ASP A 76 -26.72 25.61 -8.47
C ASP A 76 -27.83 24.55 -8.38
N ALA A 77 -27.65 23.40 -9.04
CA ALA A 77 -28.53 22.23 -8.92
C ALA A 77 -28.50 21.57 -7.52
N VAL A 78 -27.50 21.86 -6.68
CA VAL A 78 -27.39 21.36 -5.29
C VAL A 78 -28.33 22.12 -4.33
N GLY A 79 -29.05 23.13 -4.86
CA GLY A 79 -30.08 23.97 -4.24
C GLY A 79 -30.66 23.46 -2.92
N GLY A 80 -30.05 23.86 -1.81
CA GLY A 80 -30.62 23.78 -0.47
C GLY A 80 -30.38 22.49 0.32
N GLU A 81 -29.57 21.54 -0.18
CA GLU A 81 -29.17 20.38 0.62
C GLU A 81 -28.21 20.82 1.75
N TYR A 82 -28.66 20.64 3.00
CA TYR A 82 -27.86 20.97 4.18
C TYR A 82 -26.87 19.83 4.45
N TRP A 83 -25.60 20.03 4.06
CA TRP A 83 -24.54 19.09 4.34
C TRP A 83 -24.03 19.26 5.77
N PRO A 84 -23.80 18.17 6.51
CA PRO A 84 -23.25 18.26 7.85
C PRO A 84 -21.89 18.94 7.79
N ALA A 85 -21.61 19.79 8.79
CA ALA A 85 -20.31 20.43 8.91
C ALA A 85 -19.21 19.37 8.99
N LEU A 86 -18.05 19.66 8.40
CA LEU A 86 -16.89 18.79 8.43
C LEU A 86 -16.41 18.58 9.89
N GLU A 87 -16.76 17.44 10.49
CA GLU A 87 -16.40 17.12 11.88
C GLU A 87 -14.92 16.72 12.04
N SER A 88 -14.33 16.16 10.99
CA SER A 88 -12.93 15.72 10.96
C SER A 88 -12.34 15.77 9.55
N LEU A 89 -11.02 15.90 9.46
CA LEU A 89 -10.28 15.74 8.21
C LEU A 89 -10.05 14.25 7.89
N PRO A 90 -9.81 13.90 6.61
CA PRO A 90 -9.30 12.57 6.28
C PRO A 90 -8.01 12.25 7.04
N ASP A 91 -7.82 10.97 7.37
CA ASP A 91 -6.62 10.52 8.08
C ASP A 91 -5.45 10.32 7.11
N PHE A 92 -4.61 11.33 7.00
CA PHE A 92 -3.40 11.29 6.15
C PHE A 92 -2.21 10.62 6.83
N ARG A 93 -2.32 10.17 8.09
CA ARG A 93 -1.17 9.58 8.81
C ARG A 93 -0.69 8.33 8.09
N ASN A 94 0.60 8.29 7.75
CA ASN A 94 1.24 7.18 7.03
C ASN A 94 0.69 6.92 5.62
N ALA A 95 -0.08 7.86 5.05
CA ALA A 95 -0.45 7.82 3.65
C ALA A 95 0.82 7.89 2.79
N ILE A 96 0.81 7.15 1.69
CA ILE A 96 1.91 7.09 0.74
C ILE A 96 1.69 8.18 -0.30
N GLU A 97 2.70 9.03 -0.49
CA GLU A 97 2.76 9.94 -1.62
C GLU A 97 3.31 9.20 -2.84
N LEU A 98 2.68 9.42 -3.99
CA LEU A 98 3.20 8.90 -5.24
C LEU A 98 4.44 9.69 -5.63
N PHE A 99 5.50 8.99 -6.01
CA PHE A 99 6.70 9.62 -6.54
C PHE A 99 6.74 9.50 -8.06
N VAL A 100 7.33 10.51 -8.68
CA VAL A 100 7.66 10.51 -10.10
C VAL A 100 9.14 10.20 -10.22
N ASP A 101 9.49 9.33 -11.16
CA ASP A 101 10.88 9.14 -11.55
C ASP A 101 11.28 10.33 -12.42
N LEU A 102 11.80 11.37 -11.77
CA LEU A 102 12.35 12.53 -12.44
C LEU A 102 13.67 12.10 -13.08
N PRO A 103 13.89 12.35 -14.38
CA PRO A 103 15.20 12.14 -14.97
C PRO A 103 16.19 12.99 -14.18
N GLU A 104 17.18 12.31 -13.59
CA GLU A 104 18.33 12.91 -12.93
C GLU A 104 18.84 14.06 -13.80
N PHE A 105 18.88 15.27 -13.26
CA PHE A 105 19.14 16.52 -14.01
C PHE A 105 20.30 16.31 -15.00
N ALA A 106 20.04 16.54 -16.28
CA ALA A 106 20.93 16.25 -17.40
C ALA A 106 22.27 17.03 -17.42
N ASP A 107 22.56 17.81 -16.36
CA ASP A 107 23.73 18.67 -16.23
C ASP A 107 24.69 18.25 -15.10
N GLU A 108 24.35 17.27 -14.27
CA GLU A 108 25.30 16.71 -13.29
C GLU A 108 26.10 15.56 -13.94
N PRO A 109 27.45 15.63 -13.98
CA PRO A 109 28.26 14.57 -14.54
C PRO A 109 28.09 13.31 -13.69
N SER A 110 27.26 12.38 -14.18
CA SER A 110 27.07 11.07 -13.58
C SER A 110 28.45 10.41 -13.44
N ILE A 111 28.93 10.22 -12.21
CA ILE A 111 29.96 9.22 -11.96
C ILE A 111 29.29 7.90 -12.30
N SER A 112 29.54 7.45 -13.52
CA SER A 112 29.08 6.18 -14.06
C SER A 112 29.59 5.07 -13.14
N HIS A 113 28.75 4.66 -12.19
CA HIS A 113 28.91 3.39 -11.51
C HIS A 113 28.54 2.34 -12.56
N PRO A 114 29.49 1.57 -13.12
CA PRO A 114 29.24 0.70 -14.27
C PRO A 114 28.35 -0.52 -13.95
N ASN A 115 27.77 -0.57 -12.74
CA ASN A 115 27.09 -1.73 -12.17
C ASN A 115 25.74 -1.40 -11.49
N ALA A 116 25.13 -0.25 -11.78
CA ALA A 116 23.71 -0.05 -11.44
C ALA A 116 22.85 -0.91 -12.38
N VAL A 117 22.77 -2.22 -12.10
CA VAL A 117 21.83 -3.12 -12.74
C VAL A 117 20.44 -2.55 -12.47
N ALA A 118 19.77 -2.04 -13.50
CA ALA A 118 18.39 -1.58 -13.43
C ALA A 118 17.57 -2.67 -12.73
N SER A 119 17.04 -2.37 -11.53
CA SER A 119 16.24 -3.35 -10.80
C SER A 119 14.99 -3.61 -11.63
N PRO A 120 14.76 -4.84 -12.09
CA PRO A 120 13.69 -5.12 -13.04
C PRO A 120 12.32 -5.33 -12.36
N ALA A 121 12.24 -5.22 -11.04
CA ALA A 121 10.98 -5.27 -10.31
C ALA A 121 10.26 -3.91 -10.37
N PRO A 122 8.94 -3.88 -10.60
CA PRO A 122 8.18 -2.64 -10.63
C PRO A 122 8.30 -1.92 -9.29
N LEU A 123 8.50 -0.60 -9.33
CA LEU A 123 8.50 0.21 -8.13
C LEU A 123 7.05 0.43 -7.68
N ALA A 124 6.71 -0.07 -6.49
CA ALA A 124 5.40 0.17 -5.90
C ALA A 124 5.21 1.66 -5.60
N PHE A 125 4.00 2.17 -5.84
CA PHE A 125 3.61 3.56 -5.59
C PHE A 125 4.35 4.61 -6.43
N GLN A 126 4.99 4.19 -7.51
CA GLN A 126 5.43 5.09 -8.57
C GLN A 126 4.22 5.55 -9.39
N SER A 127 4.12 6.85 -9.67
CA SER A 127 3.11 7.36 -10.60
C SER A 127 3.34 6.79 -12.00
N LEU A 128 2.27 6.31 -12.62
CA LEU A 128 2.27 5.88 -14.01
C LEU A 128 2.51 7.06 -14.94
N ARG A 129 3.16 6.79 -16.07
CA ARG A 129 3.33 7.78 -17.15
C ARG A 129 2.00 7.97 -17.88
N PRO A 130 1.75 9.13 -18.52
CA PRO A 130 0.51 9.38 -19.25
C PRO A 130 0.16 8.31 -20.30
N GLY A 131 1.16 7.69 -20.95
CA GLY A 131 0.94 6.62 -21.93
C GLY A 131 0.53 5.28 -21.33
N GLU A 132 0.68 5.09 -20.02
CA GLU A 132 0.28 3.87 -19.30
C GLU A 132 -1.15 3.97 -18.73
N LEU A 133 -1.73 5.17 -18.69
CA LEU A 133 -3.07 5.43 -18.14
C LEU A 133 -4.19 4.95 -19.09
N GLN A 134 -5.03 4.04 -18.60
CA GLN A 134 -6.07 3.36 -19.38
C GLN A 134 -7.37 4.17 -19.46
N LEU A 135 -7.64 5.06 -18.50
CA LEU A 135 -8.85 5.89 -18.40
C LEU A 135 -8.74 7.20 -19.19
N SER A 136 -7.67 7.39 -19.96
CA SER A 136 -7.42 8.61 -20.75
C SER A 136 -8.58 9.00 -21.69
N SER A 137 -9.32 8.01 -22.20
CA SER A 137 -10.50 8.27 -23.05
C SER A 137 -11.69 8.83 -22.27
N ILE A 138 -11.86 8.41 -21.01
CA ILE A 138 -12.89 8.92 -20.10
C ILE A 138 -12.52 10.33 -19.66
N PHE A 139 -11.27 10.54 -19.26
CA PHE A 139 -10.76 11.87 -18.90
C PHE A 139 -11.03 12.90 -20.01
N ARG A 140 -10.62 12.58 -21.26
CA ARG A 140 -10.90 13.43 -22.43
C ARG A 140 -12.37 13.63 -22.75
N ARG A 141 -13.25 12.74 -22.30
CA ARG A 141 -14.70 12.92 -22.44
C ARG A 141 -15.21 13.92 -21.42
N LEU A 142 -14.74 13.83 -20.17
CA LEU A 142 -15.08 14.79 -19.11
C LEU A 142 -14.66 16.21 -19.52
N GLU A 143 -13.46 16.39 -20.08
CA GLU A 143 -12.97 17.69 -20.59
C GLU A 143 -13.89 18.33 -21.64
N LYS A 144 -14.64 17.51 -22.39
CA LYS A 144 -15.53 17.98 -23.47
C LYS A 144 -16.93 18.33 -22.98
N LEU A 145 -17.31 17.88 -21.79
CA LEU A 145 -18.64 18.08 -21.23
C LEU A 145 -18.58 19.29 -20.30
N SER A 146 -19.32 20.35 -20.64
CA SER A 146 -19.32 21.59 -19.85
C SER A 146 -19.82 21.42 -18.41
N ALA A 147 -20.52 20.31 -18.11
CA ALA A 147 -20.99 19.94 -16.79
C ALA A 147 -19.87 19.46 -15.84
N TYR A 148 -18.68 19.15 -16.37
CA TYR A 148 -17.59 18.60 -15.59
C TYR A 148 -16.30 19.39 -15.82
N ASP A 149 -15.49 19.43 -14.77
CA ASP A 149 -14.15 19.98 -14.78
C ASP A 149 -13.19 18.92 -14.21
N PRO A 150 -12.50 18.13 -15.05
CA PRO A 150 -11.62 17.08 -14.57
C PRO A 150 -10.31 17.66 -14.01
N VAL A 151 -9.95 17.21 -12.80
CA VAL A 151 -8.93 17.85 -11.96
C VAL A 151 -7.65 17.03 -11.90
N LEU A 152 -7.79 15.72 -11.67
CA LEU A 152 -6.65 14.82 -11.48
C LEU A 152 -6.88 13.54 -12.28
N HIS A 153 -5.84 13.08 -12.97
CA HIS A 153 -5.80 11.76 -13.58
C HIS A 153 -4.44 11.12 -13.29
N VAL A 154 -4.47 10.10 -12.44
CA VAL A 154 -3.27 9.49 -11.90
C VAL A 154 -3.46 7.99 -11.79
N GLY A 155 -2.37 7.24 -11.88
CA GLY A 155 -2.36 5.81 -11.59
C GLY A 155 -1.06 5.38 -10.99
N TRP A 156 -1.05 4.22 -10.33
CA TRP A 156 0.14 3.62 -9.73
C TRP A 156 -0.01 2.11 -9.66
N ARG A 157 1.12 1.42 -9.43
CA ARG A 157 1.16 -0.04 -9.20
C ARG A 157 1.50 -0.34 -7.75
N GLN A 158 0.89 -1.37 -7.18
CA GLN A 158 1.21 -1.83 -5.82
C GLN A 158 0.95 -3.32 -5.63
N PRO A 159 1.64 -3.98 -4.67
CA PRO A 159 1.27 -5.31 -4.24
C PRO A 159 -0.07 -5.31 -3.48
N GLY A 160 -0.75 -6.45 -3.50
CA GLY A 160 -1.98 -6.69 -2.76
C GLY A 160 -1.75 -6.81 -1.26
N PHE A 161 -2.09 -5.77 -0.51
CA PHE A 161 -2.00 -5.79 0.93
C PHE A 161 -3.28 -6.32 1.58
N VAL A 162 -3.12 -7.20 2.57
CA VAL A 162 -4.24 -7.79 3.33
C VAL A 162 -4.48 -7.05 4.65
N GLY A 163 -5.76 -6.88 4.98
CA GLY A 163 -6.20 -6.34 6.28
C GLY A 163 -5.50 -5.01 6.64
N SER A 164 -4.93 -4.95 7.84
CA SER A 164 -4.25 -3.78 8.39
C SER A 164 -2.94 -3.39 7.69
N ARG A 165 -2.40 -4.24 6.80
CA ARG A 165 -1.20 -3.91 6.02
C ARG A 165 -1.49 -3.01 4.82
N ALA A 166 -2.76 -2.84 4.46
CA ALA A 166 -3.15 -1.96 3.38
C ALA A 166 -2.79 -0.51 3.68
N ARG A 167 -2.23 0.16 2.67
CA ARG A 167 -1.73 1.52 2.79
C ARG A 167 -2.66 2.46 2.03
N SER A 168 -2.97 3.59 2.66
CA SER A 168 -3.62 4.71 1.97
C SER A 168 -2.62 5.38 1.05
N VAL A 169 -3.05 5.77 -0.14
CA VAL A 169 -2.29 6.63 -1.06
C VAL A 169 -2.91 8.02 -1.00
N TYR A 170 -2.10 9.04 -0.73
CA TYR A 170 -2.52 10.43 -0.71
C TYR A 170 -2.61 10.97 -2.14
N LEU A 171 -3.70 11.64 -2.45
CA LEU A 171 -3.97 12.26 -3.76
C LEU A 171 -4.49 13.68 -3.55
N SER A 172 -4.01 14.62 -4.36
CA SER A 172 -4.47 16.02 -4.34
C SER A 172 -4.31 16.67 -5.72
N ASP A 173 -5.10 17.71 -5.99
CA ASP A 173 -4.94 18.61 -7.14
C ASP A 173 -3.60 19.36 -7.14
N LYS A 174 -3.01 19.55 -5.96
CA LYS A 174 -1.69 20.18 -5.78
C LYS A 174 -0.73 19.15 -5.20
N PRO A 175 0.09 18.47 -6.03
CA PRO A 175 1.08 17.54 -5.51
C PRO A 175 2.05 18.27 -4.57
N LEU A 176 2.42 17.62 -3.46
CA LEU A 176 3.32 18.19 -2.44
C LEU A 176 4.75 18.43 -2.96
N ILE A 177 5.11 17.77 -4.07
CA ILE A 177 6.43 17.88 -4.70
C ILE A 177 6.39 19.03 -5.71
N GLY A 178 6.90 20.19 -5.31
CA GLY A 178 6.95 21.38 -6.18
C GLY A 178 7.09 22.73 -5.48
N VAL A 179 7.09 22.80 -4.15
CA VAL A 179 7.47 24.05 -3.47
C VAL A 179 8.98 24.24 -3.62
N ASP A 180 9.39 24.86 -4.73
CA ASP A 180 10.72 25.44 -4.86
C ASP A 180 10.79 26.61 -3.88
N THR A 181 11.23 26.36 -2.65
CA THR A 181 11.52 27.40 -1.63
C THR A 181 12.70 28.31 -2.03
N ARG A 182 13.05 28.39 -3.32
CA ARG A 182 14.10 29.26 -3.85
C ARG A 182 13.62 30.67 -4.17
N ASP A 183 12.31 30.94 -4.14
CA ASP A 183 11.79 32.30 -4.16
C ASP A 183 11.19 32.70 -2.80
N PRO A 184 12.00 33.24 -1.87
CA PRO A 184 11.50 33.82 -0.62
C PRO A 184 10.73 35.13 -0.84
N SER A 185 10.52 35.57 -2.09
CA SER A 185 9.74 36.78 -2.41
C SER A 185 8.24 36.51 -2.64
N GLU A 186 7.73 35.29 -2.46
CA GLU A 186 6.30 35.09 -2.13
C GLU A 186 6.01 35.58 -0.71
N THR A 187 6.13 36.90 -0.57
CA THR A 187 5.65 37.67 0.56
C THR A 187 4.15 37.47 0.58
N VAL A 188 3.65 36.71 1.55
CA VAL A 188 2.24 36.51 1.92
C VAL A 188 1.45 37.80 1.72
N SER A 189 0.87 37.99 0.53
CA SER A 189 0.18 39.22 0.14
C SER A 189 -1.14 38.85 -0.51
N ALA A 190 -2.20 39.32 0.15
CA ALA A 190 -3.63 39.11 -0.10
C ALA A 190 -4.14 37.68 0.21
N PRO A 191 -5.36 37.56 0.77
CA PRO A 191 -6.00 36.25 0.88
C PRO A 191 -6.18 35.76 -0.54
N ALA A 192 -5.38 34.77 -0.96
CA ALA A 192 -5.71 34.02 -2.16
C ALA A 192 -7.17 33.61 -1.97
N ALA A 193 -8.05 34.05 -2.87
CA ALA A 193 -9.37 33.45 -2.99
C ALA A 193 -9.17 31.94 -2.81
N ILE A 194 -9.94 31.30 -1.91
CA ILE A 194 -9.75 29.90 -1.55
C ILE A 194 -9.96 29.11 -2.84
N ALA A 195 -8.88 28.95 -3.60
CA ALA A 195 -8.91 28.30 -4.88
C ALA A 195 -9.39 26.89 -4.58
N TRP A 196 -10.39 26.45 -5.34
CA TRP A 196 -10.95 25.13 -5.18
C TRP A 196 -9.80 24.13 -5.06
N ARG A 197 -9.85 23.31 -4.01
CA ARG A 197 -8.80 22.35 -3.66
C ARG A 197 -9.46 21.02 -3.33
N ILE A 198 -8.79 19.94 -3.69
CA ILE A 198 -9.23 18.60 -3.32
C ILE A 198 -8.04 17.78 -2.84
N GLU A 199 -8.22 17.10 -1.74
CA GLU A 199 -7.22 16.19 -1.20
C GLU A 199 -7.91 15.03 -0.50
N GLY A 200 -7.25 13.88 -0.49
CA GLY A 200 -7.84 12.69 0.08
C GLY A 200 -6.96 11.48 -0.01
N THR A 201 -7.55 10.33 0.31
CA THR A 201 -6.86 9.06 0.20
C THR A 201 -7.68 8.00 -0.52
N VAL A 202 -6.95 7.11 -1.19
CA VAL A 202 -7.49 5.86 -1.73
C VAL A 202 -6.70 4.70 -1.11
N ARG A 203 -7.41 3.72 -0.54
CA ARG A 203 -6.82 2.50 0.03
C ARG A 203 -7.41 1.27 -0.64
N ILE A 204 -6.53 0.37 -1.06
CA ILE A 204 -6.93 -0.92 -1.63
C ILE A 204 -6.71 -2.02 -0.57
N ARG A 205 -7.78 -2.73 -0.19
CA ARG A 205 -7.73 -3.82 0.79
C ARG A 205 -8.06 -5.15 0.14
N VAL A 206 -7.10 -6.08 0.20
CA VAL A 206 -7.29 -7.46 -0.27
C VAL A 206 -7.77 -8.33 0.90
N GLY A 207 -8.91 -8.99 0.73
CA GLY A 207 -9.40 -10.03 1.63
C GLY A 207 -9.90 -11.23 0.85
N ARG A 208 -11.04 -11.79 1.24
CA ARG A 208 -11.80 -12.70 0.36
C ARG A 208 -12.22 -11.99 -0.94
N LEU A 209 -12.47 -10.69 -0.84
CA LEU A 209 -12.91 -9.79 -1.90
C LEU A 209 -12.03 -8.53 -1.85
N LEU A 210 -11.96 -7.82 -2.97
CA LEU A 210 -11.24 -6.55 -3.06
C LEU A 210 -12.15 -5.41 -2.58
N HIS A 211 -11.62 -4.53 -1.74
CA HIS A 211 -12.31 -3.33 -1.30
C HIS A 211 -11.50 -2.09 -1.64
N ILE A 212 -12.21 -1.00 -1.92
CA ILE A 212 -11.67 0.35 -2.01
C ILE A 212 -12.25 1.15 -0.85
N ASP A 213 -11.37 1.80 -0.10
CA ASP A 213 -11.74 2.83 0.87
C ASP A 213 -11.30 4.18 0.29
N THR A 214 -12.24 5.11 0.17
CA THR A 214 -12.08 6.43 -0.43
C THR A 214 -12.44 7.47 0.63
N ASP A 215 -11.58 8.46 0.82
CA ASP A 215 -11.79 9.53 1.79
C ASP A 215 -11.23 10.86 1.27
N PHE A 216 -12.07 11.65 0.60
CA PHE A 216 -11.72 12.92 -0.04
C PHE A 216 -12.48 14.08 0.58
N VAL A 217 -11.79 15.21 0.71
CA VAL A 217 -12.38 16.49 1.08
C VAL A 217 -12.10 17.51 -0.02
N SER A 218 -13.13 18.25 -0.41
CA SER A 218 -13.05 19.41 -1.29
C SER A 218 -13.26 20.68 -0.49
N TYR A 219 -12.44 21.69 -0.78
CA TYR A 219 -12.55 23.05 -0.26
C TYR A 219 -12.83 23.99 -1.44
N GLY A 220 -13.65 25.01 -1.22
CA GLY A 220 -13.96 26.02 -2.24
C GLY A 220 -14.61 27.23 -1.61
N ASP A 221 -15.47 27.91 -2.39
CA ASP A 221 -16.17 29.12 -1.94
C ASP A 221 -17.28 28.81 -0.91
N GLU A 222 -17.74 27.56 -0.85
CA GLU A 222 -18.74 27.08 0.10
C GLU A 222 -18.12 26.27 1.27
N SER A 223 -18.98 25.69 2.11
CA SER A 223 -18.54 24.79 3.18
C SER A 223 -17.81 23.57 2.59
N PRO A 224 -16.72 23.10 3.22
CA PRO A 224 -16.01 21.91 2.76
C PRO A 224 -16.91 20.69 2.71
N VAL A 225 -16.71 19.87 1.69
CA VAL A 225 -17.54 18.70 1.42
C VAL A 225 -16.67 17.46 1.35
N ARG A 226 -17.16 16.35 1.92
CA ARG A 226 -16.39 15.12 2.08
C ARG A 226 -17.09 13.91 1.48
N ILE A 227 -16.36 13.13 0.69
CA ILE A 227 -16.73 11.77 0.30
C ILE A 227 -15.94 10.82 1.17
N THR A 228 -16.63 10.06 2.02
CA THR A 228 -16.04 8.94 2.75
C THR A 228 -16.86 7.69 2.47
N GLU A 229 -16.31 6.80 1.65
CA GLU A 229 -17.01 5.60 1.21
C GLU A 229 -16.07 4.40 1.23
N GLN A 230 -16.63 3.25 1.61
CA GLN A 230 -15.99 1.96 1.53
C GLN A 230 -16.90 1.03 0.74
N ARG A 231 -16.37 0.38 -0.30
CA ARG A 231 -17.13 -0.61 -1.06
C ARG A 231 -16.30 -1.77 -1.54
N GLN A 232 -16.96 -2.91 -1.71
CA GLN A 232 -16.41 -4.03 -2.46
C GLN A 232 -16.35 -3.65 -3.95
N VAL A 233 -15.30 -4.08 -4.63
CA VAL A 233 -15.08 -3.79 -6.05
C VAL A 233 -14.80 -5.04 -6.86
N ILE A 234 -15.15 -4.94 -8.14
CA ILE A 234 -14.83 -5.94 -9.18
C ILE A 234 -13.65 -5.40 -9.97
N LEU A 235 -12.67 -6.28 -10.23
CA LEU A 235 -11.50 -5.95 -11.02
C LEU A 235 -11.90 -5.61 -12.46
N ASN A 236 -11.16 -4.69 -13.07
CA ASN A 236 -11.36 -4.19 -14.43
C ASN A 236 -12.63 -3.36 -14.66
N GLU A 237 -13.51 -3.21 -13.67
CA GLU A 237 -14.68 -2.34 -13.74
C GLU A 237 -14.39 -0.92 -13.22
N LEU A 238 -15.21 0.03 -13.66
CA LEU A 238 -15.20 1.40 -13.15
C LEU A 238 -16.06 1.48 -11.88
N HIS A 239 -15.51 2.09 -10.84
CA HIS A 239 -16.21 2.37 -9.59
C HIS A 239 -16.33 3.88 -9.42
N TYR A 240 -17.56 4.36 -9.26
CA TYR A 240 -17.88 5.76 -9.07
C TYR A 240 -18.12 6.03 -7.59
N PHE A 241 -17.50 7.07 -7.07
CA PHE A 241 -17.74 7.66 -5.77
C PHE A 241 -18.15 9.10 -6.02
N ASP A 242 -19.43 9.40 -5.88
CA ASP A 242 -20.00 10.63 -6.40
C ASP A 242 -20.53 11.53 -5.28
N HIS A 243 -20.39 12.83 -5.50
CA HIS A 243 -20.99 13.88 -4.70
C HIS A 243 -21.49 14.97 -5.65
N PRO A 244 -22.60 15.66 -5.33
CA PRO A 244 -23.14 16.73 -6.19
C PRO A 244 -22.12 17.78 -6.66
N LEU A 245 -21.04 18.02 -5.91
CA LEU A 245 -19.99 19.01 -6.22
C LEU A 245 -18.75 18.41 -6.90
N PHE A 246 -18.46 17.13 -6.69
CA PHE A 246 -17.28 16.47 -7.25
C PHE A 246 -17.44 14.95 -7.24
N GLY A 247 -16.73 14.26 -8.12
CA GLY A 247 -16.73 12.80 -8.18
C GLY A 247 -15.34 12.21 -8.34
N VAL A 248 -15.22 10.94 -7.97
CA VAL A 248 -14.01 10.12 -8.11
C VAL A 248 -14.37 8.85 -8.88
N ILE A 249 -13.63 8.60 -9.96
CA ILE A 249 -13.70 7.35 -10.73
C ILE A 249 -12.46 6.55 -10.42
N VAL A 250 -12.63 5.30 -9.99
CA VAL A 250 -11.52 4.40 -9.70
C VAL A 250 -11.65 3.12 -10.52
N ARG A 251 -10.53 2.69 -11.10
CA ARG A 251 -10.40 1.37 -11.71
C ARG A 251 -9.23 0.63 -11.08
N VAL A 252 -9.42 -0.65 -10.78
CA VAL A 252 -8.35 -1.53 -10.30
C VAL A 252 -8.20 -2.70 -11.26
N THR A 253 -7.01 -2.89 -11.80
CA THR A 253 -6.70 -3.99 -12.73
C THR A 253 -5.58 -4.86 -12.16
N PRO A 254 -5.56 -6.18 -12.43
CA PRO A 254 -4.40 -7.01 -12.11
C PRO A 254 -3.16 -6.56 -12.88
N TYR A 255 -2.01 -6.47 -12.22
CA TYR A 255 -0.73 -6.20 -12.86
C TYR A 255 0.16 -7.43 -12.80
N HIS A 256 0.70 -7.84 -13.94
CA HIS A 256 1.69 -8.91 -14.03
C HIS A 256 3.09 -8.30 -14.05
N ILE A 257 3.94 -8.70 -13.11
CA ILE A 257 5.34 -8.31 -13.11
C ILE A 257 6.02 -9.00 -14.31
N PRO A 258 6.66 -8.26 -15.24
CA PRO A 258 7.37 -8.89 -16.35
C PRO A 258 8.45 -9.85 -15.84
N ASP A 259 8.56 -11.02 -16.47
CA ASP A 259 9.65 -11.95 -16.19
C ASP A 259 10.99 -11.35 -16.65
N LEU A 260 12.05 -11.64 -15.92
CA LEU A 260 13.38 -11.16 -16.31
C LEU A 260 13.80 -11.84 -17.61
N PRO A 261 14.36 -11.10 -18.59
CA PRO A 261 14.95 -11.73 -19.75
C PRO A 261 16.04 -12.70 -19.28
N ASP A 262 15.99 -13.94 -19.77
CA ASP A 262 16.96 -14.98 -19.42
C ASP A 262 18.37 -14.49 -19.77
N PRO A 263 19.30 -14.39 -18.81
CA PRO A 263 20.65 -13.92 -19.08
C PRO A 263 21.41 -14.80 -20.09
N SER A 264 20.97 -16.05 -20.32
CA SER A 264 21.55 -16.95 -21.32
C SER A 264 21.06 -16.68 -22.75
N SER A 265 19.97 -15.92 -22.93
CA SER A 265 19.40 -15.57 -24.24
C SER A 265 20.29 -14.63 -25.07
N ASN A 266 21.20 -13.89 -24.43
CA ASN A 266 22.09 -12.92 -25.09
C ASN A 266 23.56 -13.37 -25.13
N ALA A 267 23.86 -14.64 -24.81
CA ALA A 267 25.21 -15.15 -24.98
C ALA A 267 25.56 -15.10 -26.48
N PRO A 268 26.61 -14.35 -26.89
CA PRO A 268 27.07 -14.38 -28.27
C PRO A 268 27.38 -15.84 -28.63
N ASN A 269 26.84 -16.30 -29.75
CA ASN A 269 27.12 -17.63 -30.27
C ASN A 269 28.60 -17.66 -30.69
N ILE A 270 29.48 -17.98 -29.74
CA ILE A 270 30.89 -18.23 -30.02
C ILE A 270 30.94 -19.59 -30.70
N GLY A 271 30.67 -19.60 -32.00
CA GLY A 271 30.91 -20.75 -32.85
C GLY A 271 32.36 -21.14 -32.71
N LEU A 272 32.60 -22.32 -32.13
CA LEU A 272 33.90 -22.98 -32.17
C LEU A 272 34.21 -23.27 -33.64
N VAL A 273 35.03 -22.41 -34.26
CA VAL A 273 35.69 -22.72 -35.52
C VAL A 273 36.63 -23.87 -35.21
N GLY A 274 36.29 -25.06 -35.70
CA GLY A 274 37.19 -26.21 -35.66
C GLY A 274 38.35 -25.99 -36.63
N ASP A 275 39.55 -26.25 -36.12
CA ASP A 275 40.82 -26.26 -36.87
C ASP A 275 40.87 -27.34 -37.97
#